data_AF-A0AAU3LQ02-F1
#
_entry.id   AF-A0AAU3LQ02-F1
#
_cell.length_a   1.000
_cell.length_b   1.000
_cell.length_c   1.000
_cell.angle_alpha   90.00
_cell.angle_beta   90.00
_cell.angle_gamma   90.00
#
_symmetry.space_group_name_H-M   'P 1'
#
loop_
_entity.id
_entity.type
_entity.pdbx_description
1 polymer ?
#
loop_
_entity_poly.entity_id
_entity_poly.type
_entity_poly.pdbx_seq_one_letter_code
_entity_poly.pdbx_strand_id
1 'polypeptide(L)'
;MPDPVSRPTAATSADVARARAEIALSLPAPLVALWNVTDGLLTDAGVSVYSAGCIGERNTTYEVAQYAPGFVLIGDNSGGRGFLLRADDPGSAVLSSDLGDLGPESFEVESEDFASWIESL
;
A
#
# COMPACT_ATOMS: atom_id res chain seq x y z
N MET A 1 -11.43 -12.22 -28.58
CA MET A 1 -9.97 -12.10 -28.32
C MET A 1 -9.85 -11.80 -26.84
N PRO A 2 -9.30 -12.69 -26.00
CA PRO A 2 -8.93 -12.25 -24.66
C PRO A 2 -7.83 -11.19 -24.80
N ASP A 3 -7.94 -10.10 -24.05
CA ASP A 3 -6.90 -9.08 -23.99
C ASP A 3 -5.56 -9.74 -23.65
N PRO A 4 -4.44 -9.32 -24.25
CA PRO A 4 -3.14 -9.77 -23.79
C PRO A 4 -3.02 -9.34 -22.33
N VAL A 5 -3.00 -10.31 -21.41
CA VAL A 5 -2.69 -10.10 -20.00
C VAL A 5 -1.38 -9.32 -19.97
N SER A 6 -1.49 -8.02 -19.71
CA SER A 6 -0.35 -7.12 -19.62
C SER A 6 0.53 -7.69 -18.53
N ARG A 7 1.77 -8.08 -18.86
CA ARG A 7 2.70 -8.55 -17.83
C ARG A 7 2.81 -7.45 -16.77
N PRO A 8 2.89 -7.80 -15.48
CA PRO A 8 3.21 -6.80 -14.48
C PRO A 8 4.52 -6.13 -14.88
N THR A 9 4.48 -4.81 -15.04
CA THR A 9 5.64 -3.99 -15.38
C THR A 9 5.94 -3.11 -14.18
N ALA A 10 7.21 -2.81 -13.98
CA ALA A 10 7.64 -1.87 -12.95
C ALA A 10 6.94 -0.51 -13.13
N ALA A 11 6.69 0.18 -12.02
CA ALA A 11 6.15 1.53 -12.03
C ALA A 11 7.09 2.47 -12.79
N THR A 12 6.52 3.44 -13.49
CA THR A 12 7.35 4.45 -14.15
C THR A 12 7.98 5.38 -13.13
N SER A 13 9.15 5.94 -13.45
CA SER A 13 9.78 6.94 -12.58
C SER A 13 8.89 8.16 -12.34
N ALA A 14 8.03 8.50 -13.29
CA ALA A 14 7.07 9.60 -13.17
C ALA A 14 5.97 9.28 -12.15
N ASP A 15 5.46 8.05 -12.14
CA ASP A 15 4.44 7.62 -11.18
C ASP A 15 5.02 7.53 -9.77
N VAL A 16 6.24 6.98 -9.61
CA VAL A 16 6.94 6.96 -8.32
C VAL A 16 7.23 8.39 -7.83
N ALA A 17 7.62 9.30 -8.71
CA ALA A 17 7.83 10.71 -8.34
C ALA A 17 6.52 11.39 -7.93
N ARG A 18 5.41 11.08 -8.61
CA ARG A 18 4.07 11.58 -8.26
C ARG A 18 3.65 11.06 -6.88
N ALA A 19 3.77 9.75 -6.63
CA ALA A 19 3.49 9.14 -5.33
C ALA A 19 4.24 9.84 -4.19
N ARG A 20 5.53 10.16 -4.40
CA ARG A 20 6.35 10.89 -3.43
C ARG A 20 5.91 12.33 -3.19
N ALA A 21 5.32 12.96 -4.20
CA ALA A 21 4.83 14.33 -4.09
C ALA A 21 3.44 14.40 -3.42
N GLU A 22 2.62 13.38 -3.64
CA GLU A 22 1.25 13.29 -3.10
C GLU A 22 1.20 12.78 -1.66
N ILE A 23 2.11 11.87 -1.30
CA ILE A 23 2.27 11.43 0.09
C ILE A 23 3.20 12.40 0.81
N ALA A 24 2.67 13.17 1.76
CA ALA A 24 3.43 14.14 2.55
C ALA A 24 4.53 13.50 3.44
N LEU A 25 4.43 12.19 3.67
CA LEU A 25 5.38 11.39 4.42
C LEU A 25 6.42 10.75 3.50
N SER A 26 7.46 10.17 4.10
CA SER A 26 8.35 9.29 3.34
C SER A 26 7.59 8.05 2.89
N LEU A 27 7.72 7.68 1.62
CA LEU A 27 7.14 6.42 1.15
C LEU A 27 7.89 5.23 1.77
N PRO A 28 7.16 4.19 2.23
CA PRO A 28 7.77 2.98 2.76
C PRO A 28 8.73 2.35 1.75
N ALA A 29 9.98 2.09 2.17
CA ALA A 29 11.00 1.53 1.29
C ALA A 29 10.62 0.16 0.68
N PRO A 30 9.97 -0.78 1.40
CA PRO A 30 9.53 -2.05 0.82
C PRO A 30 8.53 -1.88 -0.32
N LEU A 31 7.63 -0.89 -0.22
CA LEU A 31 6.65 -0.61 -1.26
C LEU A 31 7.30 -0.03 -2.51
N VAL A 32 8.26 0.88 -2.35
CA VAL A 32 9.04 1.40 -3.48
C VAL A 32 9.86 0.28 -4.14
N ALA A 33 10.40 -0.65 -3.34
CA ALA A 33 11.10 -1.82 -3.87
C ALA A 33 10.17 -2.72 -4.69
N LEU A 34 8.93 -2.94 -4.25
CA LEU A 34 7.91 -3.65 -5.02
C LEU A 34 7.68 -2.96 -6.37
N TRP A 35 7.51 -1.65 -6.39
CA TRP A 35 7.27 -0.88 -7.63
C TRP A 35 8.41 -0.95 -8.64
N ASN A 36 9.64 -1.26 -8.22
CA ASN A 36 10.75 -1.53 -9.16
C ASN A 36 10.62 -2.88 -9.88
N VAL A 37 9.73 -3.76 -9.40
CA VAL A 37 9.46 -5.08 -9.98
C VAL A 37 8.08 -5.11 -10.64
N THR A 38 7.05 -4.58 -9.98
CA THR A 38 5.66 -4.53 -10.44
C THR A 38 4.93 -3.30 -9.91
N ASP A 39 4.16 -2.60 -10.74
CA ASP A 39 3.38 -1.43 -10.37
C ASP A 39 2.08 -1.80 -9.63
N GLY A 40 2.24 -2.28 -8.39
CA GLY A 40 1.15 -2.84 -7.60
C GLY A 40 0.96 -4.34 -7.86
N LEU A 41 0.03 -4.93 -7.13
CA LEU A 41 -0.25 -6.37 -7.14
C LEU A 41 -1.71 -6.62 -6.76
N LEU A 42 -2.36 -7.58 -7.43
CA LEU A 42 -3.58 -8.22 -6.93
C LEU A 42 -3.23 -9.67 -6.59
N THR A 43 -3.36 -10.05 -5.33
CA THR A 43 -3.03 -11.40 -4.86
C THR A 43 -4.20 -12.35 -5.02
N ASP A 44 -3.92 -13.66 -4.96
CA ASP A 44 -4.96 -14.70 -5.02
C ASP A 44 -5.88 -14.65 -3.79
N ALA A 45 -5.39 -14.15 -2.64
CA ALA A 45 -6.23 -13.84 -1.47
C ALA A 45 -7.17 -12.63 -1.65
N GLY A 46 -7.15 -11.96 -2.81
CA GLY A 46 -7.99 -10.80 -3.10
C GLY A 46 -7.50 -9.49 -2.50
N VAL A 47 -6.22 -9.42 -2.09
CA VAL A 47 -5.59 -8.19 -1.61
C VAL A 47 -5.00 -7.42 -2.79
N SER A 48 -5.38 -6.15 -2.92
CA SER A 48 -4.76 -5.20 -3.83
C SER A 48 -3.70 -4.39 -3.11
N VAL A 49 -2.43 -4.58 -3.47
CA VAL A 49 -1.33 -3.69 -3.10
C VAL A 49 -1.26 -2.59 -4.15
N TYR A 50 -1.31 -1.34 -3.71
CA TYR A 50 -1.48 -0.19 -4.60
C TYR A 50 -0.28 0.05 -5.52
N SER A 51 -0.59 0.46 -6.75
CA SER A 51 0.37 0.99 -7.71
C SER A 51 0.86 2.38 -7.26
N ALA A 52 2.00 2.79 -7.81
CA ALA A 52 2.53 4.14 -7.58
C ALA A 52 1.55 5.21 -8.08
N GLY A 53 0.81 4.94 -9.16
CA GLY A 53 -0.17 5.86 -9.71
C GLY A 53 -1.43 6.06 -8.86
N CYS A 54 -1.81 5.07 -8.06
CA CYS A 54 -3.07 5.11 -7.29
C CYS A 54 -2.90 5.46 -5.81
N ILE A 55 -1.69 5.32 -5.26
CA ILE A 55 -1.49 5.42 -3.80
C ILE A 55 -1.88 6.78 -3.21
N GLY A 56 -1.59 7.89 -3.90
CA GLY A 56 -1.90 9.23 -3.43
C GLY A 56 -3.41 9.48 -3.37
N GLU A 57 -4.14 9.11 -4.42
CA GLU A 57 -5.60 9.16 -4.46
C GLU A 57 -6.19 8.34 -3.31
N ARG A 58 -5.75 7.09 -3.13
CA ARG A 58 -6.28 6.20 -2.08
C ARG A 58 -6.04 6.75 -0.68
N ASN A 59 -4.82 7.21 -0.36
CA ASN A 59 -4.54 7.79 0.95
C ASN A 59 -5.34 9.08 1.20
N THR A 60 -5.64 9.84 0.14
CA THR A 60 -6.50 11.03 0.23
C THR A 60 -7.96 10.66 0.45
N THR A 61 -8.48 9.68 -0.28
CA THR A 61 -9.86 9.19 -0.17
C THR A 61 -10.21 8.74 1.24
N TYR A 62 -9.27 8.07 1.91
CA TYR A 62 -9.45 7.58 3.28
C TYR A 62 -8.91 8.54 4.35
N GLU A 63 -8.53 9.76 3.96
CA GLU A 63 -8.05 10.81 4.88
C GLU A 63 -6.95 10.30 5.84
N VAL A 64 -6.05 9.44 5.34
CA VAL A 64 -5.06 8.71 6.17
C VAL A 64 -4.20 9.65 6.99
N ALA A 65 -3.83 10.81 6.43
CA ALA A 65 -3.06 11.83 7.13
C ALA A 65 -3.77 12.39 8.37
N GLN A 66 -5.11 12.37 8.41
CA GLN A 66 -5.92 12.81 9.53
C GLN A 66 -6.11 11.69 10.56
N TYR A 67 -6.51 10.49 10.12
CA TYR A 67 -6.89 9.41 11.04
C TYR A 67 -5.70 8.56 11.50
N ALA A 68 -4.68 8.38 10.65
CA ALA A 68 -3.50 7.56 10.90
C ALA A 68 -2.20 8.33 10.61
N PRO A 69 -1.91 9.43 11.34
CA PRO A 69 -0.70 10.22 11.09
C PRO A 69 0.57 9.38 11.27
N GLY A 70 1.48 9.47 10.29
CA GLY A 70 2.72 8.69 10.27
C GLY A 70 2.61 7.34 9.54
N PHE A 71 1.41 6.95 9.12
CA PHE A 71 1.16 5.73 8.35
C PHE A 71 0.81 6.03 6.91
N VAL A 72 1.00 5.03 6.05
CA VAL A 72 0.61 5.04 4.64
C VAL A 72 -0.26 3.83 4.41
N LEU A 73 -1.44 4.03 3.83
CA LEU A 73 -2.29 2.96 3.33
C LEU A 73 -1.67 2.43 2.03
N ILE A 74 -1.32 1.16 2.03
CA ILE A 74 -0.57 0.50 0.96
C ILE A 74 -1.41 -0.50 0.15
N GLY A 75 -2.60 -0.83 0.63
CA GLY A 75 -3.49 -1.76 -0.04
C GLY A 75 -4.80 -1.98 0.69
N ASP A 76 -5.71 -2.73 0.07
CA ASP A 76 -6.98 -3.15 0.64
C ASP A 76 -7.45 -4.50 0.08
N ASN A 77 -8.42 -5.14 0.74
CA ASN A 77 -9.05 -6.37 0.25
C ASN A 77 -10.38 -6.15 -0.50
N SER A 78 -10.70 -4.90 -0.83
CA SER A 78 -11.97 -4.44 -1.43
C SER A 78 -13.24 -4.80 -0.64
N GLY A 79 -13.09 -5.35 0.56
CA GLY A 79 -14.14 -5.69 1.51
C GLY A 79 -14.17 -4.77 2.74
N GLY A 80 -13.46 -3.64 2.70
CA GLY A 80 -13.41 -2.66 3.78
C GLY A 80 -12.20 -2.76 4.70
N ARG A 81 -11.32 -3.75 4.53
CA ARG A 81 -10.06 -3.83 5.29
C ARG A 81 -8.91 -3.21 4.49
N GLY A 82 -8.22 -2.27 5.12
CA GLY A 82 -7.02 -1.61 4.60
C GLY A 82 -5.76 -2.13 5.27
N PHE A 83 -4.63 -2.02 4.58
CA PHE A 83 -3.31 -2.41 5.07
C PHE A 83 -2.37 -1.21 5.08
N LEU A 84 -1.64 -1.03 6.18
CA LEU A 84 -0.82 0.14 6.43
C LEU A 84 0.63 -0.24 6.78
N LEU A 85 1.54 0.66 6.41
CA LEU A 85 2.92 0.67 6.86
C LEU A 85 3.25 1.98 7.54
N ARG A 86 4.17 1.94 8.50
CA ARG A 86 4.75 3.15 9.08
C ARG A 86 5.74 3.78 8.11
N ALA A 87 5.58 5.06 7.83
CA ALA A 87 6.30 5.78 6.77
C ALA A 87 7.83 5.88 7.00
N ASP A 88 8.23 6.04 8.26
CA ASP A 88 9.62 6.28 8.67
C ASP A 88 10.33 5.03 9.20
N ASP A 89 9.69 3.86 9.11
CA ASP A 89 10.24 2.60 9.57
C ASP A 89 10.16 1.51 8.48
N PRO A 90 11.25 1.27 7.73
CA PRO A 90 11.26 0.26 6.68
C PRO A 90 11.17 -1.18 7.20
N GLY A 91 11.39 -1.41 8.50
CA GLY A 91 11.20 -2.71 9.17
C GLY A 91 9.87 -2.81 9.92
N SER A 92 8.94 -1.88 9.68
CA SER A 92 7.63 -1.88 10.33
C SER A 92 6.83 -3.13 9.96
N ALA A 93 6.10 -3.62 10.95
CA ALA A 93 5.00 -4.54 10.76
C ALA A 93 3.99 -4.01 9.73
N VAL A 94 3.36 -4.93 9.01
CA VAL A 94 2.15 -4.63 8.24
C VAL A 94 0.98 -4.65 9.20
N LEU A 95 0.26 -3.53 9.23
CA LEU A 95 -0.91 -3.33 10.06
C LEU A 95 -2.15 -3.39 9.20
N SER A 96 -3.28 -3.80 9.76
CA SER A 96 -4.58 -3.66 9.12
C SER A 96 -5.56 -2.92 9.98
N SER A 97 -6.59 -2.39 9.33
CA SER A 97 -7.70 -1.74 10.01
C SER A 97 -8.93 -1.71 9.11
N ASP A 98 -10.09 -1.43 9.70
CA ASP A 98 -11.29 -1.10 8.93
C ASP A 98 -11.09 0.28 8.27
N LEU A 99 -11.37 0.40 6.98
CA LEU A 99 -11.20 1.65 6.23
C LEU A 99 -12.17 2.75 6.70
N GLY A 100 -13.22 2.39 7.44
CA GLY A 100 -14.11 3.31 8.15
C GLY A 100 -13.65 3.66 9.57
N ASP A 101 -12.60 3.03 10.10
CA ASP A 101 -12.05 3.26 11.45
C ASP A 101 -10.52 3.17 11.49
N LEU A 102 -9.84 4.08 10.78
CA LEU A 102 -8.37 4.10 10.62
C LEU A 102 -7.59 4.63 11.83
N GLY A 103 -8.17 4.65 13.03
CA GLY A 103 -7.46 5.04 14.25
C GLY A 103 -6.35 4.02 14.59
N PRO A 104 -5.12 4.45 14.96
CA PRO A 104 -4.05 3.52 15.35
C PRO A 104 -4.41 2.60 16.53
N GLU A 105 -5.39 2.98 17.34
CA GLU A 105 -5.98 2.14 18.40
C GLU A 105 -6.72 0.91 17.89
N SER A 106 -7.19 0.94 16.64
CA SER A 106 -7.94 -0.12 15.96
C SER A 106 -7.05 -0.95 15.04
N PHE A 107 -5.72 -0.75 15.07
CA PHE A 107 -4.79 -1.47 14.21
C PHE A 107 -4.51 -2.88 14.71
N GLU A 108 -4.56 -3.85 13.80
CA GLU A 108 -4.17 -5.23 14.00
C GLU A 108 -2.85 -5.52 13.29
N VAL A 109 -1.97 -6.33 13.88
CA VAL A 109 -0.72 -6.76 13.23
C VAL A 109 -1.03 -7.96 12.33
N GLU A 110 -0.80 -7.81 11.03
CA GLU A 110 -0.96 -8.88 10.04
C GLU A 110 0.35 -9.64 9.80
N SER A 111 1.47 -8.93 9.85
CA SER A 111 2.80 -9.52 9.68
C SER A 111 3.89 -8.66 10.32
N GLU A 112 5.01 -9.28 10.67
CA GLU A 112 6.17 -8.58 11.25
C GLU A 112 6.90 -7.70 10.24
N ASP A 113 6.79 -8.00 8.94
CA ASP A 113 7.38 -7.21 7.87
C ASP A 113 6.61 -7.37 6.53
N PHE A 114 6.86 -6.44 5.61
CA PHE A 114 6.17 -6.40 4.32
C PHE A 114 6.44 -7.62 3.43
N ALA A 115 7.65 -8.18 3.43
CA ALA A 115 7.97 -9.31 2.57
C ALA A 115 7.23 -10.57 3.06
N SER A 116 7.28 -10.84 4.36
CA SER A 116 6.55 -11.94 5.01
C SER A 116 5.04 -11.80 4.81
N TRP A 117 4.51 -10.58 4.81
CA TRP A 117 3.10 -10.33 4.46
C TRP A 117 2.80 -10.74 3.02
N ILE A 118 3.57 -10.26 2.04
CA ILE A 118 3.35 -10.60 0.61
C ILE A 118 3.43 -12.12 0.38
N GLU A 119 4.35 -12.83 1.03
CA GLU A 119 4.49 -14.29 0.92
C GLU A 119 3.30 -15.07 1.54
N SER A 120 2.54 -14.43 2.42
CA SER A 120 1.37 -15.03 3.07
C SER A 120 0.05 -14.87 2.31
N LEU A 121 0.03 -14.03 1.27
CA LEU A 121 -1.16 -13.61 0.51
C LEU A 121 -1.45 -14.43 -0.76
#